data_AF-A0A2L2YMQ7-F1
#
_entry.id   AF-A0A2L2YMQ7-F1
#
_cell.length_a   1.000
_cell.length_b   1.000
_cell.length_c   1.000
_cell.angle_alpha   90.00
_cell.angle_beta   90.00
_cell.angle_gamma   90.00
#
_symmetry.space_group_name_H-M   'P 1'
#
loop_
_entity.id
_entity.type
_entity.pdbx_description
1 polymer ?
#
loop_
_entity_poly.entity_id
_entity_poly.type
_entity_poly.pdbx_seq_one_letter_code
_entity_poly.pdbx_strand_id
1 'polypeptide(L)' 'AALIATVALCCLAGVFAKTACEEHREREQKTNTNVKLIPKSTPDGDYEALQCFDVSRFCMCWRP' A
#
# COMPACT_ATOMS: atom_id res chain seq x y z
N ALA A 1 9.59 28.42 -18.84
CA ALA A 1 10.58 27.37 -18.51
C ALA A 1 10.53 26.98 -17.02
N ALA A 2 10.76 27.92 -16.08
CA ALA A 2 10.76 27.62 -14.63
C ALA A 2 9.44 27.02 -14.11
N LEU A 3 8.29 27.54 -14.53
CA LEU A 3 6.96 27.02 -14.19
C LEU A 3 6.70 25.59 -14.67
N ILE A 4 7.29 25.20 -15.81
CA ILE A 4 7.12 23.86 -16.37
C ILE A 4 7.95 22.86 -15.55
N ALA A 5 9.16 23.25 -15.14
CA ALA A 5 10.05 22.43 -14.31
C ALA A 5 9.48 22.20 -12.90
N THR A 6 8.85 23.21 -12.28
CA THR A 6 8.23 23.05 -10.95
C THR A 6 6.99 22.16 -10.99
N VAL A 7 6.13 22.30 -12.01
CA VAL A 7 4.96 21.41 -12.16
C VAL A 7 5.39 19.96 -12.39
N ALA A 8 6.38 19.73 -13.26
CA ALA A 8 6.90 18.39 -13.51
C ALA A 8 7.47 17.74 -12.24
N LEU A 9 8.20 18.50 -11.42
CA LEU A 9 8.76 18.01 -10.15
C LEU A 9 7.66 17.67 -9.13
N CYS A 10 6.62 18.50 -9.01
CA CYS A 10 5.48 18.23 -8.12
C CYS A 10 4.67 17.00 -8.56
N CYS A 11 4.42 16.85 -9.86
CA CYS A 11 3.71 15.69 -10.39
C CYS A 11 4.46 14.39 -10.15
N LEU A 12 5.79 14.39 -10.30
CA LEU A 12 6.62 13.22 -10.01
C LEU A 12 6.62 12.89 -8.51
N ALA A 13 6.75 13.88 -7.62
CA ALA A 13 6.79 13.65 -6.17
C ALA A 13 5.51 12.97 -5.64
N GLY A 14 4.34 13.32 -6.18
CA GLY A 14 3.07 12.68 -5.82
C GLY A 14 2.98 11.21 -6.22
N VAL A 15 3.67 10.79 -7.28
CA VAL A 15 3.74 9.38 -7.74
C VAL A 15 4.64 8.53 -6.84
N PHE A 16 5.58 9.13 -6.11
CA PHE A 16 6.56 8.40 -5.28
C PHE A 16 6.20 8.34 -3.79
N ALA A 17 5.13 8.99 -3.36
CA ALA A 17 4.66 8.88 -1.98
C ALA A 17 3.99 7.51 -1.77
N LYS A 18 4.43 6.78 -0.75
CA LYS A 18 3.79 5.50 -0.39
C LYS A 18 2.35 5.72 0.03
N THR A 19 1.46 4.83 -0.40
CA THR A 19 0.08 4.86 0.05
C THR A 19 -0.06 4.28 1.46
N ALA A 20 -1.22 4.50 2.09
CA ALA A 20 -1.51 3.93 3.41
C ALA A 20 -1.43 2.40 3.40
N CYS A 21 -1.89 1.76 2.33
CA CYS A 21 -1.81 0.30 2.18
C CYS A 21 -0.36 -0.17 2.05
N GLU A 22 0.46 0.53 1.27
CA GLU A 22 1.88 0.19 1.10
C GLU A 22 2.68 0.35 2.41
N GLU A 23 2.43 1.42 3.16
CA GLU A 23 3.06 1.63 4.47
C GLU A 23 2.67 0.53 5.46
N HIS A 24 1.38 0.16 5.48
CA HIS A 24 0.88 -0.92 6.32
C HIS A 24 1.51 -2.27 5.92
N ARG A 25 1.61 -2.55 4.61
CA ARG A 25 2.28 -3.75 4.09
C ARG A 25 3.73 -3.85 4.58
N GLU A 26 4.48 -2.77 4.52
CA GLU A 26 5.87 -2.75 4.99
C GLU A 26 6.01 -2.94 6.49
N ARG A 27 5.06 -2.41 7.27
CA ARG A 27 5.01 -2.59 8.72
C ARG A 27 4.83 -4.06 9.08
N GLU A 28 3.86 -4.73 8.47
CA GLU A 28 3.58 -6.16 8.71
C GLU A 28 4.67 -7.09 8.16
N GLN A 29 5.42 -6.65 7.15
CA GLN A 29 6.57 -7.41 6.68
C GLN A 29 7.74 -7.40 7.68
N LYS A 30 7.89 -6.31 8.44
CA LYS A 30 8.96 -6.14 9.44
C LYS A 30 8.61 -6.74 10.80
N THR A 31 7.34 -7.06 11.07
CA THR A 31 6.93 -7.71 12.31
C THR A 31 7.36 -9.19 12.31
N ASN A 32 7.93 -9.63 13.44
CA ASN A 32 8.40 -10.99 13.66
C ASN A 32 7.30 -11.85 14.30
N THR A 33 6.12 -11.89 13.66
CA THR A 33 5.01 -12.76 14.05
C THR A 33 4.79 -13.83 12.97
N ASN A 34 4.53 -15.06 13.41
CA ASN A 34 4.23 -16.19 12.52
C ASN A 34 2.83 -16.10 11.91
N VAL A 35 1.92 -15.37 12.56
CA VAL A 35 0.56 -15.13 12.06
C VAL A 35 0.46 -13.65 11.74
N LYS A 36 0.55 -13.33 10.45
CA LYS A 36 0.35 -11.98 9.91
C LYS A 36 -0.58 -12.00 8.71
N LEU A 37 -1.30 -10.90 8.57
CA LEU A 37 -2.04 -10.55 7.37
C LEU A 37 -1.26 -9.42 6.72
N ILE A 38 -0.57 -9.73 5.62
CA ILE A 38 0.14 -8.74 4.82
C ILE A 38 -0.88 -8.13 3.84
N PRO A 39 -1.28 -6.86 4.00
CA PRO A 39 -2.33 -6.29 3.15
C PRO A 39 -1.89 -6.20 1.69
N LYS A 40 -2.84 -6.51 0.81
CA LYS A 40 -2.72 -6.35 -0.64
C LYS A 40 -3.30 -5.02 -1.07
N SER A 41 -2.60 -4.35 -1.98
CA SER A 41 -2.98 -3.05 -2.53
C SER A 41 -3.55 -3.21 -3.94
N THR A 42 -4.55 -2.40 -4.28
CA THR A 42 -4.95 -2.17 -5.68
C THR A 42 -3.88 -1.36 -6.41
N PRO A 43 -3.92 -1.26 -7.75
CA PRO A 43 -2.99 -0.39 -8.50
C PRO A 43 -3.04 1.09 -8.10
N ASP A 44 -4.17 1.56 -7.59
CA ASP A 44 -4.36 2.92 -7.09
C ASP A 44 -3.83 3.11 -5.65
N GLY A 45 -3.41 2.01 -5.02
CA GLY A 45 -2.83 1.99 -3.68
C GLY A 45 -3.83 1.92 -2.53
N ASP A 46 -5.10 1.70 -2.82
CA ASP A 46 -6.14 1.34 -1.84
C ASP A 46 -6.00 -0.13 -1.40
N TYR A 47 -6.73 -0.53 -0.37
CA TYR A 47 -6.78 -1.93 0.04
C TYR A 47 -7.61 -2.76 -0.94
N GLU A 48 -7.11 -3.94 -1.33
CA GLU A 48 -7.96 -4.93 -1.98
C GLU A 48 -9.13 -5.29 -1.04
N ALA A 49 -10.33 -5.46 -1.62
CA ALA A 49 -11.55 -5.71 -0.85
C ALA A 49 -11.48 -7.02 -0.05
N LEU A 50 -10.71 -8.02 -0.48
CA LEU A 50 -10.53 -9.28 0.22
C LEU A 50 -9.09 -9.41 0.71
N GLN A 51 -8.90 -9.48 2.02
CA GLN A 51 -7.60 -9.70 2.63
C GLN A 51 -7.54 -11.07 3.30
N CYS A 52 -6.44 -11.79 3.11
CA CYS A 52 -6.27 -13.16 3.60
C CYS A 52 -4.96 -13.28 4.38
N PHE A 53 -4.95 -14.15 5.39
CA PHE A 53 -3.72 -14.51 6.09
C PHE A 53 -2.85 -15.43 5.23
N ASP A 54 -1.53 -15.28 5.28
CA ASP A 54 -0.62 -16.10 4.45
C ASP A 54 -0.59 -17.58 4.88
N VAL A 55 -0.75 -17.83 6.17
CA VAL A 55 -0.60 -19.18 6.77
C VAL A 55 -1.92 -19.91 7.00
N SER A 56 -3.06 -19.22 6.83
CA SER A 56 -4.38 -19.80 7.11
C SER A 56 -5.34 -19.52 5.97
N ARG A 57 -6.41 -20.31 5.86
CA ARG A 57 -7.47 -20.07 4.86
C ARG A 57 -8.47 -18.97 5.28
N PHE A 58 -8.16 -18.23 6.35
CA PHE A 58 -9.03 -17.18 6.83
C PHE A 58 -8.84 -15.90 6.02
N CYS A 59 -9.96 -15.35 5.56
CA CYS A 59 -10.03 -14.10 4.83
C CYS A 59 -11.12 -13.21 5.43
N MET A 60 -11.00 -11.90 5.20
CA MET A 60 -11.98 -10.91 5.63
C MET A 60 -12.12 -9.81 4.58
N CYS A 61 -13.28 -9.17 4.55
CA CYS A 61 -13.52 -8.05 3.65
C CYS A 61 -13.03 -6.75 4.30
N TRP A 62 -12.22 -5.98 3.57
CA TRP A 62 -11.81 -4.63 3.95
C TRP A 62 -12.50 -3.61 3.05
N ARG A 63 -12.66 -2.39 3.55
CA ARG A 63 -13.08 -1.29 2.67
C ARG A 63 -11.84 -0.68 2.01
N PRO A 64 -11.96 -0.27 0.74
CA PRO A 64 -10.96 0.60 0.10
C PRO A 64 -10.72 1.84 0.95
#